data_AF-A0A953CIL2-F1
#
_entry.id   AF-A0A953CIL2-F1
#
_cell.length_a   1.000
_cell.length_b   1.000
_cell.length_c   1.000
_cell.angle_alpha   90.00
_cell.angle_beta   90.00
_cell.angle_gamma   90.00
#
_symmetry.space_group_name_H-M   'P 1'
#
loop_
_entity.id
_entity.type
_entity.pdbx_description
1 polymer ?
#
loop_
_entity_poly.entity_id
_entity_poly.type
_entity_poly.pdbx_seq_one_letter_code
_entity_poly.pdbx_strand_id
1 'polypeptide(L)'
;MSHRSSDPPAHPEPTPSAEPAYKALTKHLPEPRFVPLPGYTRIDEAQMLARAEAFYRTMERRRTTRHFATDPVPRRLIELALLTAGTAPSGAHRQPWRFVAIDDADLKAKIRAAAEEEELKTYSDRMTDEWREALHPLGTDHVKEHLTDAPWLVVLFAEKFGLRPDGSHRKNYYVDESVGIAAGLFIAAIHMMGLVTLTHTPNPMGFLR
;
A
#
# COMPACT_ATOMS: atom_id res chain seq x y z
N MET A 1 -0.31 -3.13 -66.86
CA MET A 1 -0.33 -2.40 -65.57
C MET A 1 0.54 -3.19 -64.59
N SER A 2 1.75 -2.71 -64.32
CA SER A 2 2.73 -3.40 -63.46
C SER A 2 2.79 -2.66 -62.13
N HIS A 3 2.28 -3.27 -61.06
CA HIS A 3 2.42 -2.76 -59.69
C HIS A 3 3.89 -2.88 -59.26
N ARG A 4 4.54 -1.74 -58.98
CA ARG A 4 5.78 -1.71 -58.19
C ARG A 4 5.39 -1.62 -56.73
N SER A 5 5.71 -2.65 -55.96
CA SER A 5 5.80 -2.59 -54.50
C SER A 5 7.04 -1.78 -54.15
N SER A 6 6.86 -0.68 -53.43
CA SER A 6 7.95 0.08 -52.82
C SER A 6 7.99 -0.29 -51.34
N ASP A 7 9.00 -1.07 -50.95
CA ASP A 7 9.29 -1.33 -49.54
C ASP A 7 9.65 0.00 -48.84
N PRO A 8 9.24 0.18 -47.57
CA PRO A 8 9.61 1.35 -46.79
C PRO A 8 11.13 1.39 -46.55
N PRO A 9 11.73 2.59 -46.46
CA PRO A 9 13.17 2.71 -46.25
C PRO A 9 13.58 2.11 -44.91
N ALA A 10 14.66 1.33 -44.93
CA ALA A 10 15.28 0.76 -43.74
C ALA A 10 15.61 1.87 -42.73
N HIS A 11 15.26 1.65 -41.46
CA HIS A 11 15.69 2.52 -40.37
C HIS A 11 17.23 2.54 -40.30
N PRO A 12 17.87 3.71 -40.20
CA PRO A 12 19.32 3.79 -40.06
C PRO A 12 19.75 3.08 -38.78
N GLU A 13 20.79 2.25 -38.88
CA GLU A 13 21.40 1.61 -37.71
C GLU A 13 21.85 2.69 -36.71
N PRO A 14 21.56 2.52 -35.40
CA PRO A 14 21.95 3.51 -34.41
C PRO A 14 23.48 3.58 -34.33
N THR A 15 24.02 4.78 -34.56
CA THR A 15 25.44 5.08 -34.35
C THR A 15 25.86 4.69 -32.92
N PRO A 16 27.05 4.09 -32.69
CA PRO A 16 27.49 3.75 -31.34
C PRO A 16 27.66 5.03 -30.52
N SER A 17 26.66 5.35 -29.70
CA SER A 17 26.76 6.40 -28.69
C SER A 17 27.88 6.03 -27.73
N ALA A 18 28.77 6.99 -27.42
CA ALA A 18 29.73 6.84 -26.33
C ALA A 18 29.02 6.37 -25.06
N GLU A 19 29.65 5.47 -24.33
CA GLU A 19 29.06 4.86 -23.16
C GLU A 19 28.76 5.92 -22.09
N PRO A 20 27.54 5.96 -21.52
CA PRO A 20 27.19 6.98 -20.53
C PRO A 20 28.12 6.94 -19.31
N ALA A 21 28.56 8.12 -18.85
CA ALA A 21 29.53 8.26 -17.76
C ALA A 21 29.14 7.52 -16.47
N TYR A 22 27.84 7.38 -16.18
CA TYR A 22 27.38 6.69 -14.96
C TYR A 22 27.78 5.21 -14.92
N LYS A 23 27.95 4.55 -16.07
CA LYS A 23 28.34 3.14 -16.10
C LYS A 23 29.75 2.92 -15.56
N ALA A 24 30.63 3.92 -15.69
CA ALA A 24 31.96 3.87 -15.08
C ALA A 24 31.87 3.77 -13.54
N LEU A 25 30.85 4.39 -12.94
CA LEU A 25 30.63 4.38 -11.49
C LEU A 25 30.19 3.02 -10.95
N THR A 26 29.62 2.15 -11.79
CA THR A 26 29.06 0.85 -11.38
C THR A 26 29.92 -0.34 -11.78
N LYS A 27 31.08 -0.14 -12.42
CA LYS A 27 31.96 -1.24 -12.89
C LYS A 27 32.45 -2.19 -11.79
N HIS A 28 32.46 -1.73 -10.55
CA HIS A 28 32.87 -2.53 -9.39
C HIS A 28 31.73 -3.39 -8.82
N LEU A 29 30.50 -3.23 -9.33
CA LEU A 29 29.33 -3.98 -8.88
C LEU A 29 29.11 -5.21 -9.79
N PRO A 30 28.48 -6.28 -9.27
CA PRO A 30 28.08 -7.41 -10.11
C PRO A 30 27.12 -6.99 -11.22
N GLU A 31 27.25 -7.61 -12.39
CA GLU A 31 26.33 -7.40 -13.50
C GLU A 31 24.91 -7.84 -13.13
N PRO A 32 23.88 -7.03 -13.45
CA PRO A 32 22.50 -7.40 -13.22
C PRO A 32 22.11 -8.66 -13.99
N ARG A 33 21.42 -9.58 -13.32
CA ARG A 33 20.83 -10.77 -13.96
C ARG A 33 19.35 -10.53 -14.23
N PHE A 34 18.98 -10.54 -15.51
CA PHE A 34 17.59 -10.47 -15.95
C PHE A 34 17.05 -11.86 -16.26
N VAL A 35 15.76 -12.08 -15.99
CA VAL A 35 15.03 -13.30 -16.32
C VAL A 35 13.74 -12.96 -17.07
N PRO A 36 13.25 -13.81 -17.98
CA PRO A 36 11.92 -13.64 -18.56
C PRO A 36 10.85 -13.59 -17.47
N LEU A 37 9.82 -12.76 -17.65
CA LEU A 37 8.71 -12.65 -16.70
C LEU A 37 7.88 -13.95 -16.70
N PRO A 38 7.93 -14.77 -15.63
CA PRO A 38 7.23 -16.05 -15.61
C PRO A 38 5.71 -15.86 -15.58
N GLY A 39 5.00 -16.69 -16.33
CA GLY A 39 3.53 -16.73 -16.31
C GLY A 39 2.82 -15.55 -16.97
N TYR A 40 3.55 -14.58 -17.54
CA TYR A 40 2.92 -13.50 -18.28
C TYR A 40 2.34 -14.03 -19.60
N THR A 41 1.03 -13.82 -19.77
CA THR A 41 0.33 -14.07 -21.03
C THR A 41 -0.49 -12.82 -21.35
N ARG A 42 -0.24 -12.23 -22.52
CA ARG A 42 -1.07 -11.13 -23.00
C ARG A 42 -2.43 -11.67 -23.40
N ILE A 43 -3.48 -11.15 -22.77
CA ILE A 43 -4.87 -11.42 -23.16
C ILE A 43 -5.31 -10.41 -24.23
N ASP A 44 -6.38 -10.75 -24.96
CA ASP A 44 -6.95 -9.86 -25.97
C ASP A 44 -7.63 -8.63 -25.36
N GLU A 45 -7.81 -7.60 -26.18
CA GLU A 45 -8.31 -6.29 -25.75
C GLU A 45 -9.73 -6.35 -25.17
N ALA A 46 -10.61 -7.18 -25.73
CA ALA A 46 -11.98 -7.33 -25.24
C ALA A 46 -11.99 -7.93 -23.83
N GLN A 47 -11.14 -8.93 -23.56
CA GLN A 47 -10.96 -9.48 -22.22
C GLN A 47 -10.31 -8.49 -21.26
N MET A 48 -9.35 -7.68 -21.71
CA MET A 48 -8.75 -6.62 -20.90
C MET A 48 -9.81 -5.63 -20.42
N LEU A 49 -10.64 -5.14 -21.35
CA LEU A 49 -11.70 -4.17 -21.06
C LEU A 49 -12.74 -4.74 -20.09
N ALA A 50 -13.22 -5.96 -20.35
CA ALA A 50 -14.20 -6.61 -19.48
C ALA A 50 -13.70 -6.78 -18.03
N ARG A 51 -12.42 -7.15 -17.85
CA ARG A 51 -11.80 -7.26 -16.53
C ARG A 51 -11.66 -5.90 -15.85
N ALA A 52 -11.25 -4.87 -16.59
CA ALA A 52 -11.09 -3.53 -16.06
C ALA A 52 -12.42 -2.95 -15.56
N GLU A 53 -13.49 -3.06 -16.34
CA GLU A 53 -14.83 -2.60 -15.95
C GLU A 53 -15.37 -3.36 -14.72
N ALA A 54 -15.21 -4.68 -14.69
CA ALA A 54 -15.64 -5.49 -13.56
C ALA A 54 -14.89 -5.14 -12.26
N PHE A 55 -13.57 -4.93 -12.37
CA PHE A 55 -12.75 -4.50 -11.24
C PHE A 55 -13.14 -3.09 -10.77
N TYR A 56 -13.30 -2.14 -11.69
CA TYR A 56 -13.75 -0.78 -11.37
C TYR A 56 -15.09 -0.80 -10.63
N ARG A 57 -16.12 -1.47 -11.17
CA ARG A 57 -17.44 -1.60 -10.50
C ARG A 57 -17.36 -2.27 -9.13
N THR A 58 -16.38 -3.16 -8.94
CA THR A 58 -16.15 -3.78 -7.64
C THR A 58 -15.56 -2.76 -6.67
N MET A 59 -14.49 -2.07 -7.05
CA MET A 59 -13.79 -1.11 -6.20
C MET A 59 -14.60 0.17 -5.94
N GLU A 60 -15.45 0.60 -6.87
CA GLU A 60 -16.35 1.75 -6.72
C GLU A 60 -17.31 1.57 -5.52
N ARG A 61 -17.74 0.33 -5.26
CA ARG A 61 -18.62 0.00 -4.13
C ARG A 61 -17.93 0.10 -2.77
N ARG A 62 -16.59 0.16 -2.73
CA ARG A 62 -15.84 0.23 -1.48
C ARG A 62 -16.12 1.55 -0.78
N ARG A 63 -16.62 1.46 0.44
CA ARG A 63 -16.81 2.61 1.34
C ARG A 63 -16.04 2.36 2.63
N THR A 64 -15.58 3.44 3.23
CA THR A 64 -15.04 3.41 4.59
C THR A 64 -16.22 3.28 5.54
N THR A 65 -16.21 2.27 6.41
CA THR A 65 -17.15 2.17 7.54
C THR A 65 -16.43 2.48 8.84
N ARG A 66 -17.17 2.97 9.83
CA ARG A 66 -16.71 3.17 11.21
C ARG A 66 -17.46 2.32 12.22
N HIS A 67 -18.41 1.51 11.74
CA HIS A 67 -19.20 0.58 12.55
C HIS A 67 -18.90 -0.83 12.06
N PHE A 68 -18.52 -1.70 12.97
CA PHE A 68 -18.07 -3.05 12.68
C PHE A 68 -18.90 -4.05 13.49
N ALA A 69 -19.19 -5.20 12.87
CA ALA A 69 -19.68 -6.35 13.60
C ALA A 69 -18.55 -6.99 14.39
N THR A 70 -18.88 -7.63 15.52
CA THR A 70 -17.94 -8.37 16.37
C THR A 70 -17.76 -9.82 15.93
N ASP A 71 -18.42 -10.24 14.84
CA ASP A 71 -18.30 -11.57 14.27
C ASP A 71 -16.82 -11.90 13.96
N PRO A 72 -16.34 -13.10 14.32
CA PRO A 72 -14.94 -13.45 14.09
C PRO A 72 -14.63 -13.55 12.60
N VAL A 73 -13.49 -12.98 12.20
CA VAL A 73 -12.93 -13.14 10.85
C VAL A 73 -11.80 -14.16 10.88
N PRO A 74 -11.81 -15.20 10.02
CA PRO A 74 -10.75 -16.19 9.97
C PRO A 74 -9.37 -15.54 9.78
N ARG A 75 -8.43 -15.87 10.67
CA ARG A 75 -7.03 -15.42 10.62
C ARG A 75 -6.41 -15.55 9.23
N ARG A 76 -6.72 -16.64 8.52
CA ARG A 76 -6.17 -16.90 7.19
C ARG A 76 -6.52 -15.82 6.17
N LEU A 77 -7.70 -15.20 6.27
CA LEU A 77 -8.08 -14.08 5.39
C LEU A 77 -7.21 -12.86 5.63
N ILE A 78 -6.91 -12.56 6.91
CA ILE A 78 -6.02 -11.46 7.28
C ILE A 78 -4.60 -11.73 6.78
N GLU A 79 -4.08 -12.94 6.99
CA GLU A 79 -2.76 -13.33 6.46
C GLU A 79 -2.67 -13.19 4.94
N LEU A 80 -3.71 -13.58 4.21
CA LEU A 80 -3.76 -13.44 2.75
C LEU A 80 -3.79 -11.95 2.34
N ALA A 81 -4.54 -11.10 3.04
CA ALA A 81 -4.52 -9.66 2.78
C ALA A 81 -3.13 -9.06 3.00
N LEU A 82 -2.42 -9.48 4.06
CA LEU A 82 -1.05 -9.05 4.34
C LEU A 82 -0.06 -9.52 3.26
N LEU A 83 -0.19 -10.78 2.82
CA LEU A 83 0.63 -11.32 1.72
C LEU A 83 0.37 -10.57 0.42
N THR A 84 -0.89 -10.26 0.08
CA THR A 84 -1.24 -9.43 -1.08
C THR A 84 -0.68 -8.02 -0.96
N ALA A 85 -0.74 -7.40 0.22
CA ALA A 85 -0.12 -6.10 0.46
C ALA A 85 1.40 -6.13 0.22
N GLY A 86 2.06 -7.21 0.66
CA GLY A 86 3.49 -7.45 0.50
C GLY A 86 3.94 -7.62 -0.96
N THR A 87 3.03 -7.85 -1.91
CA THR A 87 3.39 -7.89 -3.34
C THR A 87 3.51 -6.49 -3.96
N ALA A 88 3.32 -5.42 -3.20
CA ALA A 88 3.50 -4.07 -3.69
C ALA A 88 4.93 -3.81 -4.22
N PRO A 89 5.09 -2.95 -5.24
CA PRO A 89 6.39 -2.44 -5.62
C PRO A 89 6.98 -1.58 -4.49
N SER A 90 8.30 -1.48 -4.44
CA SER A 90 8.99 -0.61 -3.49
C SER A 90 10.30 -0.08 -4.06
N GLY A 91 10.67 1.13 -3.65
CA GLY A 91 11.93 1.75 -4.05
C GLY A 91 13.13 0.84 -3.76
N ALA A 92 13.91 0.53 -4.80
CA ALA A 92 15.06 -0.38 -4.72
C ALA A 92 14.74 -1.76 -4.09
N HIS A 93 13.51 -2.25 -4.28
CA HIS A 93 13.02 -3.55 -3.77
C HIS A 93 13.28 -3.73 -2.26
N ARG A 94 13.01 -2.66 -1.49
CA ARG A 94 13.27 -2.62 -0.04
C ARG A 94 12.16 -3.21 0.82
N GLN A 95 10.93 -3.22 0.33
CA GLN A 95 9.73 -3.64 1.07
C GLN A 95 9.65 -3.01 2.48
N PRO A 96 9.66 -1.67 2.59
CA PRO A 96 9.90 -0.97 3.86
C PRO A 96 8.63 -0.86 4.72
N TRP A 97 7.91 -1.98 4.90
CA TRP A 97 6.67 -2.04 5.63
C TRP A 97 6.68 -3.15 6.67
N ARG A 98 6.07 -2.88 7.81
CA ARG A 98 5.75 -3.90 8.81
C ARG A 98 4.27 -3.84 9.15
N PHE A 99 3.56 -4.91 8.83
CA PHE A 99 2.17 -5.09 9.23
C PHE A 99 2.09 -5.86 10.54
N VAL A 100 1.34 -5.35 11.50
CA VAL A 100 1.05 -6.00 12.78
C VAL A 100 -0.45 -6.22 12.88
N ALA A 101 -0.89 -7.48 12.78
CA ALA A 101 -2.28 -7.87 12.96
C ALA A 101 -2.54 -8.24 14.42
N ILE A 102 -3.61 -7.71 15.01
CA ILE A 102 -3.94 -7.80 16.42
C ILE A 102 -5.40 -8.23 16.57
N ASP A 103 -5.62 -9.38 17.19
CA ASP A 103 -6.94 -9.89 17.62
C ASP A 103 -7.10 -9.96 19.15
N ASP A 104 -6.01 -9.80 19.91
CA ASP A 104 -6.02 -9.79 21.37
C ASP A 104 -6.90 -8.66 21.94
N ALA A 105 -7.93 -9.02 22.70
CA ALA A 105 -8.94 -8.10 23.19
C ALA A 105 -8.36 -7.07 24.18
N ASP A 106 -7.46 -7.48 25.06
CA ASP A 106 -6.85 -6.61 26.06
C ASP A 106 -5.93 -5.57 25.41
N LEU A 107 -5.14 -5.98 24.42
CA LEU A 107 -4.29 -5.08 23.65
C LEU A 107 -5.12 -4.11 22.82
N LYS A 108 -6.19 -4.56 22.16
CA LYS A 108 -7.13 -3.67 21.46
C LYS A 108 -7.76 -2.64 22.41
N ALA A 109 -8.16 -3.05 23.60
CA ALA A 109 -8.71 -2.15 24.61
C ALA A 109 -7.70 -1.08 25.06
N LYS A 110 -6.44 -1.47 25.30
CA LYS A 110 -5.36 -0.53 25.63
C LYS A 110 -5.09 0.47 24.50
N ILE A 111 -5.08 -0.01 23.25
CA ILE A 111 -4.92 0.83 22.05
C ILE A 111 -6.07 1.84 21.95
N ARG A 112 -7.32 1.39 22.15
CA ARG A 112 -8.49 2.26 22.15
C ARG A 112 -8.37 3.35 23.20
N ALA A 113 -8.10 2.99 24.46
CA ALA A 113 -7.98 3.97 25.55
C ALA A 113 -6.92 5.04 25.25
N ALA A 114 -5.75 4.64 24.75
CA ALA A 114 -4.70 5.57 24.37
C ALA A 114 -5.09 6.47 23.18
N ALA A 115 -5.80 5.92 22.19
CA ALA A 115 -6.27 6.68 21.03
C ALA A 115 -7.35 7.71 21.42
N GLU A 116 -8.32 7.32 22.25
CA GLU A 116 -9.41 8.20 22.69
C GLU A 116 -8.89 9.36 23.58
N GLU A 117 -7.89 9.10 24.44
CA GLU A 117 -7.24 10.15 25.23
C GLU A 117 -6.56 11.21 24.32
N GLU A 118 -5.87 10.77 23.27
CA GLU A 118 -5.17 11.68 22.36
C GLU A 118 -6.12 12.41 21.41
N GLU A 119 -7.17 11.74 20.96
CA GLU A 119 -8.23 12.32 20.14
C GLU A 119 -9.01 13.38 20.93
N LEU A 120 -9.32 13.14 22.21
CA LEU A 120 -9.97 14.13 23.05
C LEU A 120 -9.14 15.44 23.13
N LYS A 121 -7.83 15.33 23.40
CA LYS A 121 -6.92 16.49 23.36
C LYS A 121 -6.90 17.18 22.00
N THR A 122 -6.99 16.40 20.92
CA THR A 122 -6.96 16.93 19.55
C THR A 122 -8.22 17.73 19.22
N TYR A 123 -9.40 17.16 19.48
CA TYR A 123 -10.69 17.84 19.27
C TYR A 123 -10.87 19.07 20.17
N SER A 124 -10.38 19.01 21.41
CA SER A 124 -10.48 20.12 22.36
C SER A 124 -9.52 21.27 22.06
N ASP A 125 -8.24 20.98 21.79
CA ASP A 125 -7.20 22.02 21.89
C ASP A 125 -6.40 22.24 20.60
N ARG A 126 -6.35 21.27 19.68
CA ARG A 126 -5.39 21.28 18.56
C ARG A 126 -5.99 21.46 17.19
N MET A 127 -7.27 21.14 17.01
CA MET A 127 -7.92 21.32 15.72
C MET A 127 -8.06 22.81 15.38
N THR A 128 -7.70 23.16 14.16
CA THR A 128 -8.05 24.45 13.56
C THR A 128 -9.50 24.42 13.08
N ASP A 129 -10.09 25.59 12.80
CA ASP A 129 -11.47 25.65 12.31
C ASP A 129 -11.62 25.01 10.92
N GLU A 130 -10.64 25.21 10.03
CA GLU A 130 -10.58 24.51 8.74
C GLU A 130 -10.60 22.98 8.91
N TRP A 131 -9.84 22.46 9.89
CA TRP A 131 -9.83 21.02 10.14
C TRP A 131 -11.16 20.54 10.72
N ARG A 132 -11.82 21.34 11.59
CA ARG A 132 -13.16 21.03 12.10
C ARG A 132 -14.19 20.96 10.98
N GLU A 133 -14.17 21.94 10.06
CA GLU A 133 -15.06 21.95 8.90
C GLU A 133 -14.85 20.73 8.00
N ALA A 134 -13.59 20.31 7.80
CA ALA A 134 -13.28 19.13 6.99
C ALA A 134 -13.77 17.82 7.63
N LEU A 135 -13.76 17.70 8.97
CA LEU A 135 -14.20 16.49 9.67
C LEU A 135 -15.71 16.47 9.97
N HIS A 136 -16.36 17.63 10.10
CA HIS A 136 -17.76 17.72 10.49
C HIS A 136 -18.71 16.85 9.63
N PRO A 137 -18.60 16.80 8.29
CA PRO A 137 -19.43 15.93 7.45
C PRO A 137 -19.23 14.43 7.70
N LEU A 138 -18.11 14.04 8.32
CA LEU A 138 -17.78 12.65 8.61
C LEU A 138 -18.41 12.16 9.92
N GLY A 139 -18.95 13.07 10.75
CA GLY A 139 -19.59 12.75 12.03
C GLY A 139 -18.65 12.05 13.01
N THR A 140 -17.34 12.33 12.94
CA THR A 140 -16.34 11.71 13.81
C THR A 140 -16.20 12.47 15.12
N ASP A 141 -15.98 11.73 16.20
CA ASP A 141 -15.66 12.27 17.51
C ASP A 141 -14.42 11.56 18.11
N HIS A 142 -14.18 11.77 19.40
CA HIS A 142 -13.09 11.15 20.13
C HIS A 142 -13.34 9.68 20.48
N VAL A 143 -14.57 9.16 20.38
CA VAL A 143 -14.93 7.80 20.75
C VAL A 143 -14.63 6.86 19.57
N LYS A 144 -13.86 5.79 19.83
CA LYS A 144 -13.32 4.91 18.78
C LYS A 144 -13.72 3.45 19.00
N GLU A 145 -15.02 3.19 19.11
CA GLU A 145 -15.58 1.84 19.32
C GLU A 145 -15.06 0.79 18.33
N HIS A 146 -14.87 1.18 17.07
CA HIS A 146 -14.28 0.32 16.04
C HIS A 146 -12.92 -0.29 16.41
N LEU A 147 -12.14 0.33 17.31
CA LEU A 147 -10.85 -0.22 17.76
C LEU A 147 -11.03 -1.47 18.62
N THR A 148 -12.19 -1.65 19.26
CA THR A 148 -12.51 -2.85 20.04
C THR A 148 -13.47 -3.77 19.30
N ASP A 149 -14.47 -3.21 18.60
CA ASP A 149 -15.53 -3.97 17.95
C ASP A 149 -15.01 -4.77 16.75
N ALA A 150 -14.12 -4.18 15.96
CA ALA A 150 -13.51 -4.89 14.84
C ALA A 150 -12.73 -6.11 15.36
N PRO A 151 -12.92 -7.30 14.78
CA PRO A 151 -12.24 -8.52 15.24
C PRO A 151 -10.72 -8.45 15.06
N TRP A 152 -10.24 -7.61 14.13
CA TRP A 152 -8.83 -7.40 13.86
C TRP A 152 -8.48 -5.92 13.75
N LEU A 153 -7.39 -5.51 14.37
CA LEU A 153 -6.66 -4.30 14.03
C LEU A 153 -5.42 -4.65 13.22
N VAL A 154 -5.18 -3.92 12.14
CA VAL A 154 -3.93 -4.05 11.36
C VAL A 154 -3.21 -2.72 11.40
N VAL A 155 -2.06 -2.70 12.06
CA VAL A 155 -1.19 -1.52 12.15
C VAL A 155 -0.10 -1.64 11.10
N LEU A 156 0.01 -0.63 10.24
CA LEU A 156 1.03 -0.54 9.20
C LEU A 156 2.09 0.47 9.61
N PHE A 157 3.31 -0.03 9.83
CA PHE A 157 4.49 0.80 10.10
C PHE A 157 5.34 0.97 8.84
N ALA A 158 5.81 2.20 8.65
CA ALA A 158 6.79 2.56 7.62
C ALA A 158 8.21 2.45 8.19
N GLU A 159 9.05 1.62 7.55
CA GLU A 159 10.45 1.46 7.95
C GLU A 159 11.34 2.48 7.21
N LYS A 160 11.67 3.59 7.87
CA LYS A 160 12.53 4.64 7.29
C LYS A 160 13.93 4.14 6.92
N PHE A 161 14.41 3.12 7.62
CA PHE A 161 15.66 2.42 7.34
C PHE A 161 15.54 0.97 7.82
N GLY A 162 16.28 0.08 7.17
CA GLY A 162 16.54 -1.26 7.68
C GLY A 162 17.91 -1.35 8.36
N LEU A 163 18.20 -2.51 8.94
CA LEU A 163 19.52 -2.82 9.50
C LEU A 163 20.27 -3.79 8.60
N ARG A 164 21.58 -3.58 8.43
CA ARG A 164 22.49 -4.56 7.83
C ARG A 164 22.90 -5.62 8.88
N PRO A 165 23.50 -6.75 8.46
CA PRO A 165 24.00 -7.76 9.40
C PRO A 165 24.98 -7.22 10.45
N ASP A 166 25.73 -6.16 10.13
CA ASP A 166 26.66 -5.48 11.04
C ASP A 166 25.99 -4.43 11.95
N GLY A 167 24.65 -4.31 11.90
CA GLY A 167 23.87 -3.31 12.64
C GLY A 167 23.84 -1.93 12.02
N SER A 168 24.56 -1.67 10.93
CA SER A 168 24.55 -0.36 10.27
C SER A 168 23.23 -0.07 9.54
N HIS A 169 22.86 1.20 9.45
CA HIS A 169 21.62 1.61 8.78
C HIS A 169 21.69 1.41 7.27
N ARG A 170 20.72 0.66 6.72
CA ARG A 170 20.45 0.54 5.29
C ARG A 170 19.28 1.47 4.95
N LYS A 171 19.56 2.53 4.20
CA LYS A 171 18.54 3.48 3.76
C LYS A 171 17.47 2.78 2.91
N ASN A 172 16.21 3.11 3.19
CA ASN A 172 15.06 2.83 2.35
C ASN A 172 14.72 4.10 1.53
N TYR A 173 14.19 3.90 0.32
CA TYR A 173 13.94 4.97 -0.64
C TYR A 173 12.45 5.00 -1.00
N TYR A 174 11.88 6.20 -1.15
CA TYR A 174 10.46 6.39 -1.48
C TYR A 174 9.54 5.58 -0.54
N VAL A 175 9.81 5.69 0.77
CA VAL A 175 9.19 4.86 1.79
C VAL A 175 7.69 5.11 1.84
N ASP A 176 7.28 6.38 1.90
CA ASP A 176 5.88 6.75 2.06
C ASP A 176 5.06 6.32 0.83
N GLU A 177 5.59 6.48 -0.39
CA GLU A 177 4.95 6.01 -1.61
C GLU A 177 4.86 4.48 -1.65
N SER A 178 5.94 3.80 -1.28
CA SER A 178 5.98 2.32 -1.24
C SER A 178 4.95 1.76 -0.26
N VAL A 179 4.92 2.31 0.96
CA VAL A 179 3.98 1.90 2.02
C VAL A 179 2.54 2.26 1.65
N GLY A 180 2.31 3.41 1.04
CA GLY A 180 0.99 3.83 0.54
C GLY A 180 0.43 2.87 -0.51
N ILE A 181 1.27 2.38 -1.44
CA ILE A 181 0.85 1.37 -2.43
C ILE A 181 0.53 0.04 -1.75
N ALA A 182 1.34 -0.40 -0.78
CA ALA A 182 1.06 -1.61 0.00
C ALA A 182 -0.26 -1.50 0.78
N ALA A 183 -0.55 -0.35 1.37
CA ALA A 183 -1.83 -0.08 2.01
C ALA A 183 -3.00 -0.14 1.01
N GLY A 184 -2.82 0.41 -0.20
CA GLY A 184 -3.82 0.33 -1.27
C GLY A 184 -4.14 -1.12 -1.67
N LEU A 185 -3.12 -1.97 -1.82
CA LEU A 185 -3.31 -3.40 -2.11
C LEU A 185 -3.98 -4.14 -0.96
N PHE A 186 -3.62 -3.82 0.30
CA PHE A 186 -4.30 -4.36 1.48
C PHE A 186 -5.79 -4.04 1.46
N ILE A 187 -6.17 -2.76 1.26
CA ILE A 187 -7.56 -2.32 1.22
C ILE A 187 -8.32 -3.00 0.07
N ALA A 188 -7.71 -3.14 -1.10
CA ALA A 188 -8.30 -3.85 -2.22
C ALA A 188 -8.54 -5.33 -1.88
N ALA A 189 -7.57 -6.01 -1.26
CA ALA A 189 -7.70 -7.40 -0.84
C ALA A 189 -8.84 -7.59 0.17
N ILE A 190 -8.92 -6.73 1.19
CA ILE A 190 -10.02 -6.72 2.17
C ILE A 190 -11.37 -6.63 1.47
N HIS A 191 -11.52 -5.67 0.56
CA HIS A 191 -12.78 -5.45 -0.16
C HIS A 191 -13.15 -6.64 -1.07
N MET A 192 -12.18 -7.21 -1.77
CA MET A 192 -12.38 -8.38 -2.64
C MET A 192 -12.80 -9.64 -1.86
N MET A 193 -12.45 -9.74 -0.57
CA MET A 193 -12.88 -10.84 0.30
C MET A 193 -14.26 -10.62 0.94
N GLY A 194 -14.93 -9.50 0.64
CA GLY A 194 -16.21 -9.13 1.24
C GLY A 194 -16.09 -8.55 2.64
N LEU A 195 -14.89 -8.14 3.05
CA LEU A 195 -14.64 -7.45 4.32
C LEU A 195 -14.62 -5.93 4.10
N VAL A 196 -14.68 -5.19 5.20
CA VAL A 196 -14.66 -3.72 5.24
C VAL A 196 -13.57 -3.24 6.18
N THR A 197 -13.10 -2.00 6.00
CA THR A 197 -12.04 -1.43 6.84
C THR A 197 -12.15 0.11 6.94
N LEU A 198 -11.48 0.64 7.96
CA LEU A 198 -11.27 2.06 8.20
C LEU A 198 -9.76 2.35 8.12
N THR A 199 -9.35 3.18 7.18
CA THR A 199 -8.01 3.80 7.24
C THR A 199 -8.01 4.84 8.34
N HIS A 200 -7.42 4.51 9.48
CA HIS A 200 -7.36 5.35 10.68
C HIS A 200 -5.94 5.88 10.90
N THR A 201 -5.80 7.18 11.16
CA THR A 201 -4.53 7.84 11.45
C THR A 201 -4.62 8.59 12.78
N PRO A 202 -4.41 7.92 13.93
CA PRO A 202 -4.41 8.59 15.22
C PRO A 202 -3.19 9.49 15.30
N ASN A 203 -3.32 10.80 15.14
CA ASN A 203 -2.16 11.69 15.22
C ASN A 203 -2.16 12.43 16.56
N PRO A 204 -1.09 12.34 17.38
CA PRO A 204 0.11 11.51 17.24
C PRO A 204 -0.04 10.02 17.67
N MET A 205 0.58 9.11 16.93
CA MET A 205 0.62 7.65 17.23
C MET A 205 1.65 7.27 18.31
N GLY A 206 1.97 8.17 19.24
CA GLY A 206 3.09 8.01 20.17
C GLY A 206 3.01 6.79 21.09
N PHE A 207 1.83 6.20 21.23
CA PHE A 207 1.52 5.00 22.03
C PHE A 207 1.81 3.68 21.31
N LEU A 208 2.05 3.70 19.99
CA LEU A 208 2.46 2.55 19.18
C LEU A 208 3.97 2.65 18.92
N ARG A 209 4.79 2.01 19.75
CA ARG A 209 6.27 1.98 19.62
C ARG A 209 6.78 0.56 19.54
#